data_AF-A0A1J3FJN5-F1
#
_entry.id   AF-A0A1J3FJN5-F1
#
_cell.length_a   1.000
_cell.length_b   1.000
_cell.length_c   1.000
_cell.angle_alpha   90.00
_cell.angle_beta   90.00
_cell.angle_gamma   90.00
#
_symmetry.space_group_name_H-M   'P 1'
#
loop_
_entity.id
_entity.type
_entity.pdbx_description
1 polymer ?
#
loop_
_entity_poly.entity_id
_entity_poly.type
_entity_poly.pdbx_seq_one_letter_code
_entity_poly.pdbx_strand_id
1 'polypeptide(L)'
;MFKSSHNPIFFIVIFLVLDLGLRSSAFTNLNSLSFEESLSPLFGDGNLVRSPDDLSVRLLLDRYTGSGFISSNMYQHGFYSSMIKLPADYSAGVVVAFYTSNGDVFEKTHDELDIEFLGNIKGKPWRFQTNLYGNGSTHRGREERYRLWFDPSKEFHRYSILWTPHKIIFWVDDVPIREVIRSDAMGADYPAKPMALYATIWDASDWATSGGKYKANYKFAPFTAEFKSFSLDGCSVDPIQEVPTYCSDSVDFLESQDYSSINSHQRAAMRRFRQRFMYYSYCYDTVRYPEPLPECVIIPAEKDRFKETGRLKFGGTEARERRRNHRQQRPVIESDPDERKLL
;
A
#
# COMPACT_ATOMS: atom_id res chain seq x y z
N MET A 1 -18.55 -71.86 -4.94
CA MET A 1 -18.76 -70.76 -3.98
C MET A 1 -17.52 -69.87 -4.02
N PHE A 2 -17.71 -68.57 -4.26
CA PHE A 2 -16.73 -67.55 -4.65
C PHE A 2 -15.58 -67.29 -3.66
N LYS A 3 -14.42 -66.83 -4.19
CA LYS A 3 -13.59 -65.68 -3.73
C LYS A 3 -12.26 -65.71 -4.52
N SER A 4 -12.13 -65.06 -5.67
CA SER A 4 -11.88 -63.62 -5.92
C SER A 4 -10.71 -63.05 -5.11
N SER A 5 -9.54 -63.02 -5.74
CA SER A 5 -8.33 -62.27 -5.36
C SER A 5 -8.44 -60.84 -5.89
N HIS A 6 -8.49 -59.84 -5.02
CA HIS A 6 -8.37 -58.42 -5.41
C HIS A 6 -7.34 -57.73 -4.51
N ASN A 7 -6.23 -57.34 -5.12
CA ASN A 7 -5.30 -56.33 -4.60
C ASN A 7 -5.96 -54.95 -4.70
N PRO A 8 -6.05 -54.13 -3.63
CA PRO A 8 -6.42 -52.74 -3.78
C PRO A 8 -5.14 -51.94 -4.07
N ILE A 9 -4.96 -51.57 -5.35
CA ILE A 9 -4.07 -50.47 -5.73
C ILE A 9 -4.72 -49.19 -5.18
N PHE A 10 -4.07 -48.59 -4.20
CA PHE A 10 -4.45 -47.32 -3.60
C PHE A 10 -4.16 -46.20 -4.61
N PHE A 11 -5.12 -45.85 -5.46
CA PHE A 11 -5.03 -44.64 -6.28
C PHE A 11 -5.26 -43.42 -5.37
N ILE A 12 -4.17 -42.77 -4.95
CA ILE A 12 -4.23 -41.41 -4.41
C ILE A 12 -4.48 -40.48 -5.60
N VAL A 13 -5.74 -40.16 -5.84
CA VAL A 13 -6.11 -39.07 -6.75
C VAL A 13 -5.86 -37.76 -6.00
N ILE A 14 -4.68 -37.17 -6.23
CA ILE A 14 -4.39 -35.79 -5.84
C ILE A 14 -5.27 -34.91 -6.73
N PHE A 15 -6.39 -34.42 -6.19
CA PHE A 15 -7.12 -33.29 -6.78
C PHE A 15 -6.27 -32.03 -6.62
N LEU A 16 -5.35 -31.81 -7.58
CA LEU A 16 -4.86 -30.47 -7.88
C LEU A 16 -6.03 -29.71 -8.49
N VAL A 17 -6.82 -29.07 -7.65
CA VAL A 17 -7.71 -28.00 -8.10
C VAL A 17 -6.80 -26.86 -8.55
N LEU A 18 -6.45 -26.88 -9.83
CA LEU A 18 -5.98 -25.70 -10.55
C LEU A 18 -7.16 -24.74 -10.55
N ASP A 19 -7.18 -23.87 -9.55
CA ASP A 19 -8.09 -22.74 -9.45
C ASP A 19 -7.71 -21.75 -10.58
N LEU A 20 -8.05 -22.10 -11.83
CA LEU A 20 -8.17 -21.17 -12.95
C LEU A 20 -9.44 -20.34 -12.76
N GLY A 21 -9.58 -19.73 -11.57
CA GLY A 21 -10.44 -18.57 -11.45
C GLY A 21 -9.84 -17.50 -12.34
N LEU A 22 -10.59 -17.03 -13.33
CA LEU A 22 -10.28 -15.80 -14.06
C LEU A 22 -10.02 -14.73 -12.99
N ARG A 23 -8.76 -14.38 -12.76
CA ARG A 23 -8.43 -13.26 -11.89
C ARG A 23 -8.92 -12.02 -12.62
N SER A 24 -10.06 -11.49 -12.18
CA SER A 24 -10.54 -10.18 -12.61
C SER A 24 -9.49 -9.17 -12.15
N SER A 25 -8.67 -8.72 -13.11
CA SER A 25 -7.71 -7.64 -12.93
C SER A 25 -8.49 -6.35 -12.71
N ALA A 26 -8.09 -5.55 -11.71
CA ALA A 26 -8.63 -4.19 -11.57
C ALA A 26 -8.08 -3.25 -12.65
N PHE A 27 -6.99 -3.65 -13.29
CA PHE A 27 -6.24 -2.85 -14.25
C PHE A 27 -6.22 -3.58 -15.60
N THR A 28 -7.26 -3.37 -16.38
CA THR A 28 -7.29 -3.76 -17.79
C THR A 28 -7.00 -2.50 -18.62
N ASN A 29 -6.08 -2.58 -19.58
CA ASN A 29 -5.81 -1.50 -20.54
C ASN A 29 -5.40 -0.14 -19.95
N LEU A 30 -4.54 -0.10 -18.93
CA LEU A 30 -3.93 1.16 -18.50
C LEU A 30 -3.01 1.71 -19.59
N ASN A 31 -3.19 2.97 -19.96
CA ASN A 31 -2.31 3.67 -20.88
C ASN A 31 -1.01 4.03 -20.16
N SER A 32 0.10 3.47 -20.62
CA SER A 32 1.42 3.83 -20.11
C SER A 32 1.88 5.13 -20.73
N LEU A 33 2.10 6.14 -19.91
CA LEU A 33 2.64 7.45 -20.30
C LEU A 33 4.16 7.45 -20.20
N SER A 34 4.82 8.19 -21.07
CA SER A 34 6.24 8.55 -20.88
C SER A 34 6.38 9.62 -19.81
N PHE A 35 7.60 9.76 -19.28
CA PHE A 35 7.90 10.75 -18.25
C PHE A 35 7.65 12.17 -18.79
N GLU A 36 8.13 12.51 -19.98
CA GLU A 36 8.02 13.85 -20.56
C GLU A 36 6.59 14.26 -20.91
N GLU A 37 5.73 13.30 -21.24
CA GLU A 37 4.31 13.56 -21.53
C GLU A 37 3.52 14.01 -20.30
N SER A 38 3.87 13.53 -19.10
CA SER A 38 2.97 13.61 -17.93
C SER A 38 3.63 14.03 -16.61
N LEU A 39 4.96 14.02 -16.55
CA LEU A 39 5.76 14.27 -15.35
C LEU A 39 6.85 15.31 -15.62
N SER A 40 7.34 15.92 -14.54
CA SER A 40 8.44 16.88 -14.54
C SER A 40 9.37 16.60 -13.36
N PRO A 41 10.68 16.88 -13.48
CA PRO A 41 11.58 16.83 -12.34
C PRO A 41 11.11 17.82 -11.26
N LEU A 42 11.10 17.38 -9.99
CA LEU A 42 10.77 18.24 -8.84
C LEU A 42 12.07 18.76 -8.21
N PHE A 43 12.99 17.85 -7.88
CA PHE A 43 14.30 18.16 -7.33
C PHE A 43 15.26 16.97 -7.49
N GLY A 44 16.54 17.17 -7.17
CA GLY A 44 17.52 16.10 -7.02
C GLY A 44 18.66 16.10 -8.03
N ASP A 45 18.76 17.11 -8.89
CA ASP A 45 19.84 17.24 -9.89
C ASP A 45 20.08 15.93 -10.66
N GLY A 46 21.28 15.35 -10.56
CA GLY A 46 21.63 14.08 -11.20
C GLY A 46 21.04 12.82 -10.57
N ASN A 47 20.32 12.94 -9.44
CA ASN A 47 19.71 11.81 -8.73
C ASN A 47 18.33 11.42 -9.27
N LEU A 48 17.76 12.17 -10.22
CA LEU A 48 16.65 11.72 -11.06
C LEU A 48 17.20 11.23 -12.39
N VAL A 49 17.10 9.91 -12.64
CA VAL A 49 17.66 9.29 -13.85
C VAL A 49 16.56 8.66 -14.69
N ARG A 50 16.22 9.31 -15.81
CA ARG A 50 15.28 8.80 -16.84
C ARG A 50 15.94 7.69 -17.66
N SER A 51 15.15 6.69 -18.09
CA SER A 51 15.61 5.73 -19.10
C SER A 51 15.65 6.35 -20.50
N PRO A 52 16.46 5.83 -21.43
CA PRO A 52 16.53 6.36 -22.80
C PRO A 52 15.23 6.30 -23.60
N ASP A 53 14.33 5.37 -23.27
CA ASP A 53 13.00 5.24 -23.87
C ASP A 53 11.94 6.11 -23.19
N ASP A 54 12.32 6.82 -22.12
CA ASP A 54 11.46 7.68 -21.32
C ASP A 54 10.29 7.00 -20.57
N LEU A 55 10.30 5.67 -20.48
CA LEU A 55 9.22 4.89 -19.87
C LEU A 55 9.49 4.52 -18.41
N SER A 56 10.66 4.87 -17.87
CA SER A 56 11.03 4.63 -16.49
C SER A 56 11.92 5.72 -15.91
N VAL A 57 11.87 5.88 -14.59
CA VAL A 57 12.73 6.80 -13.85
C VAL A 57 13.25 6.13 -12.60
N ARG A 58 14.51 6.42 -12.26
CA ARG A 58 15.11 6.04 -10.99
C ARG A 58 15.28 7.29 -10.14
N LEU A 59 14.77 7.23 -8.93
CA LEU A 59 15.00 8.23 -7.89
C LEU A 59 16.09 7.72 -6.95
N LEU A 60 17.18 8.46 -6.87
CA LEU A 60 18.33 8.14 -6.02
C LEU A 60 18.33 9.05 -4.78
N LEU A 61 18.81 8.49 -3.67
CA LEU A 61 19.16 9.22 -2.46
C LEU A 61 20.60 8.90 -2.08
N ASP A 62 21.41 9.94 -1.96
CA ASP A 62 22.74 9.89 -1.40
C ASP A 62 22.91 10.95 -0.30
N ARG A 63 24.14 11.11 0.20
CA ARG A 63 24.42 11.99 1.34
C ARG A 63 24.24 13.49 1.05
N TYR A 64 24.07 13.87 -0.21
CA TYR A 64 23.95 15.25 -0.66
C TYR A 64 22.50 15.62 -0.92
N THR A 65 21.76 14.77 -1.63
CA THR A 65 20.35 15.04 -1.95
C THR A 65 19.55 13.78 -2.23
N GLY A 66 18.25 13.86 -1.94
CA GLY A 66 17.26 12.93 -2.48
C GLY A 66 16.90 13.30 -3.92
N SER A 67 15.76 12.81 -4.37
CA SER A 67 15.21 13.24 -5.66
C SER A 67 13.70 13.02 -5.70
N GLY A 68 13.05 13.68 -6.64
CA GLY A 68 11.63 13.50 -6.87
C GLY A 68 11.15 14.02 -8.21
N PHE A 69 9.97 13.57 -8.60
CA PHE A 69 9.22 14.10 -9.74
C PHE A 69 7.81 14.48 -9.29
N ILE A 70 7.18 15.33 -10.10
CA ILE A 70 5.81 15.81 -9.95
C ILE A 70 5.06 15.62 -11.28
N SER A 71 3.74 15.45 -11.28
CA SER A 71 2.96 15.52 -12.51
C SER A 71 3.00 16.92 -13.11
N SER A 72 3.02 17.00 -14.44
CA SER A 72 3.07 18.26 -15.17
C SER A 72 1.79 19.10 -14.98
N ASN A 73 0.69 18.47 -14.58
CA ASN A 73 -0.58 19.12 -14.28
C ASN A 73 -1.07 18.77 -12.87
N MET A 74 -1.96 19.61 -12.34
CA MET A 74 -2.82 19.26 -11.22
C MET A 74 -4.13 18.69 -11.77
N TYR A 75 -4.77 17.80 -11.01
CA TYR A 75 -6.02 17.18 -11.42
C TYR A 75 -7.10 17.39 -10.36
N GLN A 76 -8.30 17.76 -10.81
CA GLN A 76 -9.51 17.72 -9.98
C GLN A 76 -10.11 16.32 -10.09
N HIS A 77 -9.86 15.50 -9.07
CA HIS A 77 -10.07 14.04 -9.09
C HIS A 77 -9.15 13.32 -10.09
N GLY A 78 -8.77 12.10 -9.76
CA GLY A 78 -7.83 11.36 -10.60
C GLY A 78 -7.57 9.93 -10.17
N PHE A 79 -7.03 9.17 -11.10
CA PHE A 79 -6.40 7.88 -10.90
C PHE A 79 -4.93 8.00 -11.23
N TYR A 80 -4.09 7.59 -10.28
CA TYR A 80 -2.63 7.68 -10.37
C TYR A 80 -2.04 6.31 -10.11
N SER A 81 -1.29 5.77 -11.06
CA SER A 81 -0.68 4.44 -10.95
C SER A 81 0.76 4.43 -11.44
N SER A 82 1.60 3.66 -10.76
CA SER A 82 2.95 3.34 -11.22
C SER A 82 3.36 1.96 -10.74
N MET A 83 4.23 1.31 -11.50
CA MET A 83 4.98 0.16 -11.04
C MET A 83 6.22 0.63 -10.29
N ILE A 84 6.35 0.27 -9.02
CA ILE A 84 7.40 0.74 -8.11
C ILE A 84 8.22 -0.47 -7.61
N LYS A 85 9.54 -0.34 -7.65
CA LYS A 85 10.49 -1.26 -6.99
C LYS A 85 11.38 -0.47 -6.03
N LEU A 86 11.44 -0.92 -4.78
CA LEU A 86 12.07 -0.19 -3.68
C LEU A 86 13.57 -0.51 -3.53
N PRO A 87 14.34 0.33 -2.79
CA PRO A 87 15.73 0.03 -2.48
C PRO A 87 15.91 -1.35 -1.81
N ALA A 88 16.94 -2.07 -2.24
CA ALA A 88 17.34 -3.34 -1.64
C ALA A 88 18.24 -3.15 -0.40
N ASP A 89 18.58 -4.26 0.26
CA ASP A 89 19.53 -4.33 1.38
C ASP A 89 19.15 -3.52 2.63
N TYR A 90 20.00 -2.58 3.06
CA TYR A 90 19.79 -1.74 4.22
C TYR A 90 19.16 -0.44 3.76
N SER A 91 17.91 -0.19 4.15
CA SER A 91 17.16 1.02 3.77
C SER A 91 16.61 1.77 4.98
N ALA A 92 17.07 1.46 6.20
CA ALA A 92 16.59 2.14 7.40
C ALA A 92 16.78 3.66 7.28
N GLY A 93 15.81 4.44 7.76
CA GLY A 93 15.78 5.89 7.64
C GLY A 93 15.30 6.41 6.28
N VAL A 94 15.27 5.60 5.23
CA VAL A 94 14.81 6.03 3.89
C VAL A 94 13.29 5.95 3.80
N VAL A 95 12.67 6.98 3.24
CA VAL A 95 11.27 6.98 2.82
C VAL A 95 11.21 7.13 1.31
N VAL A 96 10.40 6.28 0.68
CA VAL A 96 9.95 6.45 -0.71
C VAL A 96 8.48 6.79 -0.64
N ALA A 97 8.05 7.92 -1.19
CA ALA A 97 6.66 8.34 -1.20
C ALA A 97 6.11 8.38 -2.63
N PHE A 98 4.86 7.99 -2.80
CA PHE A 98 4.05 8.13 -4.01
C PHE A 98 2.69 8.69 -3.54
N TYR A 99 2.46 9.97 -3.77
CA TYR A 99 1.38 10.70 -3.10
C TYR A 99 0.83 11.80 -3.98
N THR A 100 -0.40 12.23 -3.74
CA THR A 100 -0.98 13.38 -4.44
C THR A 100 -1.16 14.50 -3.44
N SER A 101 -0.74 15.72 -3.77
CA SER A 101 -0.84 16.86 -2.87
C SER A 101 -1.07 18.16 -3.63
N ASN A 102 -1.46 19.19 -2.89
CA ASN A 102 -1.43 20.58 -3.36
C ASN A 102 -0.77 21.52 -2.34
N GLY A 103 0.12 20.96 -1.52
CA GLY A 103 0.94 21.69 -0.53
C GLY A 103 1.70 22.87 -1.11
N ASP A 104 2.25 22.73 -2.33
CA ASP A 104 3.01 23.79 -3.00
C ASP A 104 2.14 24.99 -3.42
N VAL A 105 0.82 24.82 -3.47
CA VAL A 105 -0.16 25.86 -3.84
C VAL A 105 -0.96 26.34 -2.63
N PHE A 106 -1.34 25.43 -1.73
CA PHE A 106 -2.21 25.67 -0.58
C PHE A 106 -1.54 25.29 0.75
N GLU A 107 -0.34 25.82 1.02
CA GLU A 107 0.53 25.43 2.16
C GLU A 107 -0.20 25.11 3.47
N LYS A 108 -1.14 25.97 3.90
CA LYS A 108 -1.84 25.85 5.19
C LYS A 108 -3.12 25.02 5.15
N THR A 109 -3.70 24.82 3.98
CA THR A 109 -5.01 24.20 3.80
C THR A 109 -4.95 23.11 2.74
N HIS A 110 -3.79 22.47 2.57
CA HIS A 110 -3.60 21.50 1.51
C HIS A 110 -4.44 20.25 1.69
N ASP A 111 -4.71 19.59 0.58
CA ASP A 111 -5.21 18.23 0.52
C ASP A 111 -4.06 17.30 0.15
N GLU A 112 -4.07 16.08 0.68
CA GLU A 112 -3.01 15.10 0.44
C GLU A 112 -3.50 13.65 0.60
N LEU A 113 -2.99 12.75 -0.24
CA LEU A 113 -3.21 11.30 -0.21
C LEU A 113 -1.89 10.57 -0.37
N ASP A 114 -1.54 9.73 0.60
CA ASP A 114 -0.19 9.18 0.68
C ASP A 114 -0.13 7.67 0.47
N ILE A 115 0.91 7.23 -0.25
CA ILE A 115 1.53 5.91 -0.10
C ILE A 115 3.00 6.15 0.25
N GLU A 116 3.40 5.82 1.48
CA GLU A 116 4.77 5.97 1.94
C GLU A 116 5.37 4.63 2.34
N PHE A 117 6.49 4.27 1.72
CA PHE A 117 7.29 3.10 2.07
C PHE A 117 8.38 3.50 3.05
N LEU A 118 8.39 2.83 4.20
CA LEU A 118 9.34 3.06 5.29
C LEU A 118 10.39 1.96 5.26
N GLY A 119 11.62 2.35 4.99
CA GLY A 119 12.75 1.44 4.88
C GLY A 119 13.10 0.77 6.21
N ASN A 120 13.94 -0.26 6.13
CA ASN A 120 14.24 -1.10 7.29
C ASN A 120 15.69 -1.57 7.28
N ILE A 121 16.13 -2.09 8.43
CA ILE A 121 17.44 -2.73 8.52
C ILE A 121 17.48 -3.97 7.61
N LYS A 122 18.68 -4.33 7.13
CA LYS A 122 18.87 -5.47 6.23
C LYS A 122 18.18 -6.74 6.73
N GLY A 123 17.45 -7.39 5.83
CA GLY A 123 16.72 -8.64 6.10
C GLY A 123 15.43 -8.48 6.89
N LYS A 124 14.97 -7.25 7.18
CA LYS A 124 13.64 -6.98 7.71
C LYS A 124 12.73 -6.42 6.61
N PRO A 125 11.43 -6.78 6.63
CA PRO A 125 10.51 -6.34 5.59
C PRO A 125 10.34 -4.84 5.61
N TRP A 126 10.18 -4.25 4.42
CA TRP A 126 9.64 -2.91 4.26
C TRP A 126 8.28 -2.79 4.97
N ARG A 127 8.02 -1.60 5.49
CA ARG A 127 6.69 -1.22 5.96
C ARG A 127 6.14 -0.19 4.99
N PHE A 128 4.84 -0.07 4.93
CA PHE A 128 4.24 1.05 4.20
C PHE A 128 3.03 1.59 4.95
N GLN A 129 2.68 2.84 4.68
CA GLN A 129 1.51 3.50 5.25
C GLN A 129 0.72 4.23 4.18
N THR A 130 -0.59 4.33 4.41
CA THR A 130 -1.47 5.23 3.67
C THR A 130 -2.02 6.29 4.60
N ASN A 131 -2.28 7.48 4.07
CA ASN A 131 -2.79 8.59 4.85
C ASN A 131 -3.67 9.50 3.98
N LEU A 132 -4.43 10.37 4.65
CA LEU A 132 -5.39 11.26 4.00
C LEU A 132 -5.54 12.55 4.81
N TYR A 133 -5.40 13.67 4.12
CA TYR A 133 -5.60 15.01 4.64
C TYR A 133 -6.50 15.79 3.69
N GLY A 134 -7.58 16.35 4.23
CA GLY A 134 -8.37 17.38 3.55
C GLY A 134 -8.24 18.70 4.29
N ASN A 135 -8.11 19.78 3.52
CA ASN A 135 -8.15 21.16 3.94
C ASN A 135 -7.25 21.50 5.15
N GLY A 136 -6.02 21.00 5.15
CA GLY A 136 -5.05 21.25 6.22
C GLY A 136 -5.35 20.47 7.51
N SER A 137 -6.09 19.36 7.45
CA SER A 137 -6.38 18.49 8.60
C SER A 137 -5.16 17.67 9.08
N THR A 138 -3.93 18.18 8.93
CA THR A 138 -2.68 17.50 9.29
C THR A 138 -2.60 17.09 10.77
N HIS A 139 -3.27 17.84 11.63
CA HIS A 139 -3.45 17.52 13.05
C HIS A 139 -4.33 16.27 13.30
N ARG A 140 -5.13 15.84 12.32
CA ARG A 140 -6.00 14.65 12.35
C ARG A 140 -5.60 13.62 11.29
N GLY A 141 -4.37 13.14 11.36
CA GLY A 141 -3.86 12.06 10.50
C GLY A 141 -4.69 10.79 10.54
N ARG A 142 -4.84 10.19 9.36
CA ARG A 142 -5.68 9.02 9.08
C ARG A 142 -4.80 7.87 8.64
N GLU A 143 -3.73 7.60 9.39
CA GLU A 143 -2.73 6.65 8.97
C GLU A 143 -3.26 5.22 9.15
N GLU A 144 -3.13 4.40 8.12
CA GLU A 144 -3.13 2.95 8.26
C GLU A 144 -1.76 2.43 7.85
N ARG A 145 -1.22 1.47 8.63
CA ARG A 145 0.13 0.94 8.38
C ARG A 145 0.10 -0.56 8.18
N TYR A 146 0.89 -1.02 7.22
CA TYR A 146 0.85 -2.39 6.76
C TYR A 146 2.22 -2.96 6.46
N ARG A 147 2.26 -4.29 6.39
CA ARG A 147 3.32 -5.06 5.72
C ARG A 147 2.85 -5.45 4.32
N LEU A 148 3.76 -5.95 3.48
CA LEU A 148 3.43 -6.51 2.17
C LEU A 148 3.54 -8.04 2.20
N TRP A 149 2.85 -8.71 1.28
CA TRP A 149 2.91 -10.17 1.11
C TRP A 149 4.03 -10.64 0.18
N PHE A 150 4.87 -9.71 -0.24
CA PHE A 150 6.04 -9.88 -1.11
C PHE A 150 7.17 -8.97 -0.63
N ASP A 151 8.36 -9.16 -1.19
CA ASP A 151 9.49 -8.25 -0.99
C ASP A 151 9.48 -7.17 -2.09
N PRO A 152 9.09 -5.92 -1.79
CA PRO A 152 8.95 -4.85 -2.79
C PRO A 152 10.31 -4.37 -3.35
N SER A 153 11.43 -4.89 -2.86
CA SER A 153 12.77 -4.60 -3.39
C SER A 153 13.23 -5.57 -4.48
N LYS A 154 12.49 -6.66 -4.71
CA LYS A 154 12.87 -7.71 -5.68
C LYS A 154 12.25 -7.49 -7.04
N GLU A 155 10.95 -7.23 -7.07
CA GLU A 155 10.18 -7.07 -8.29
C GLU A 155 9.40 -5.76 -8.26
N PHE A 156 8.99 -5.31 -9.44
CA PHE A 156 8.05 -4.21 -9.57
C PHE A 156 6.66 -4.66 -9.17
N HIS A 157 5.99 -3.85 -8.34
CA HIS A 157 4.58 -4.01 -7.98
C HIS A 157 3.82 -2.74 -8.31
N ARG A 158 2.54 -2.87 -8.67
CA ARG A 158 1.72 -1.72 -9.02
C ARG A 158 1.13 -1.10 -7.75
N TYR A 159 1.26 0.21 -7.61
CA TYR A 159 0.62 0.98 -6.55
C TYR A 159 -0.25 2.03 -7.21
N SER A 160 -1.49 2.14 -6.75
CA SER A 160 -2.44 3.08 -7.35
C SER A 160 -3.27 3.80 -6.30
N ILE A 161 -3.57 5.07 -6.58
CA ILE A 161 -4.49 5.92 -5.83
C ILE A 161 -5.62 6.31 -6.78
N LEU A 162 -6.84 5.93 -6.43
CA LEU A 162 -8.04 6.51 -7.02
C LEU A 162 -8.61 7.55 -6.06
N TRP A 163 -8.95 8.72 -6.57
CA TRP A 163 -9.66 9.77 -5.85
C TRP A 163 -10.78 10.35 -6.73
N THR A 164 -12.03 10.17 -6.33
CA THR A 164 -13.22 10.74 -6.97
C THR A 164 -13.96 11.68 -6.00
N PRO A 165 -15.03 12.38 -6.41
CA PRO A 165 -15.86 13.14 -5.47
C PRO A 165 -16.51 12.28 -4.37
N HIS A 166 -16.56 10.96 -4.54
CA HIS A 166 -17.33 10.04 -3.70
C HIS A 166 -16.49 9.06 -2.90
N LYS A 167 -15.30 8.70 -3.38
CA LYS A 167 -14.45 7.69 -2.73
C LYS A 167 -12.98 7.85 -3.06
N ILE A 168 -12.16 7.27 -2.18
CA ILE A 168 -10.75 7.06 -2.39
C ILE A 168 -10.44 5.58 -2.24
N ILE A 169 -9.65 5.02 -3.16
CA ILE A 169 -9.22 3.62 -3.10
C ILE A 169 -7.71 3.55 -3.31
N PHE A 170 -7.03 2.89 -2.37
CA PHE A 170 -5.63 2.55 -2.48
C PHE A 170 -5.50 1.09 -2.93
N TRP A 171 -4.68 0.84 -3.94
CA TRP A 171 -4.45 -0.47 -4.52
C TRP A 171 -2.98 -0.87 -4.44
N VAL A 172 -2.74 -2.17 -4.24
CA VAL A 172 -1.43 -2.81 -4.37
C VAL A 172 -1.61 -4.06 -5.23
N ASP A 173 -1.03 -4.04 -6.43
CA ASP A 173 -1.44 -4.91 -7.54
C ASP A 173 -2.99 -4.93 -7.61
N ASP A 174 -3.62 -6.04 -7.96
CA ASP A 174 -5.10 -6.16 -8.04
C ASP A 174 -5.83 -6.23 -6.68
N VAL A 175 -5.16 -5.91 -5.57
CA VAL A 175 -5.75 -5.97 -4.23
C VAL A 175 -6.05 -4.56 -3.74
N PRO A 176 -7.32 -4.18 -3.53
CA PRO A 176 -7.62 -2.95 -2.82
C PRO A 176 -7.21 -3.16 -1.36
N ILE A 177 -6.44 -2.23 -0.81
CA ILE A 177 -5.91 -2.32 0.55
C ILE A 177 -6.69 -1.44 1.53
N ARG A 178 -7.32 -0.37 1.01
CA ARG A 178 -8.10 0.61 1.75
C ARG A 178 -9.09 1.30 0.82
N GLU A 179 -10.34 1.42 1.29
CA GLU A 179 -11.42 2.19 0.66
C GLU A 179 -11.91 3.21 1.69
N VAL A 180 -12.00 4.48 1.29
CA VAL A 180 -12.57 5.56 2.10
C VAL A 180 -13.75 6.12 1.31
N ILE A 181 -14.97 5.90 1.82
CA ILE A 181 -16.19 6.46 1.24
C ILE A 181 -16.41 7.84 1.85
N ARG A 182 -16.60 8.86 1.00
CA ARG A 182 -16.94 10.20 1.47
C ARG A 182 -18.27 10.16 2.20
N SER A 183 -18.33 10.82 3.35
CA SER A 183 -19.59 11.16 4.02
C SER A 183 -19.63 12.64 4.33
N ASP A 184 -20.84 13.22 4.42
CA ASP A 184 -21.01 14.64 4.72
C ASP A 184 -20.38 15.04 6.07
N ALA A 185 -20.36 14.10 7.02
CA ALA A 185 -19.75 14.27 8.33
C ALA A 185 -18.22 14.41 8.29
N MET A 186 -17.55 13.99 7.20
CA MET A 186 -16.12 14.28 7.02
C MET A 186 -15.87 15.78 6.84
N GLY A 187 -16.86 16.54 6.33
CA GLY A 187 -16.71 17.96 6.04
C GLY A 187 -15.47 18.24 5.19
N ALA A 188 -14.63 19.16 5.66
CA ALA A 188 -13.41 19.57 4.97
C ALA A 188 -12.26 18.55 5.03
N ASP A 189 -12.43 17.43 5.75
CA ASP A 189 -11.40 16.39 5.81
C ASP A 189 -11.31 15.55 4.55
N TYR A 190 -12.33 15.57 3.70
CA TYR A 190 -12.25 14.89 2.41
C TYR A 190 -11.58 15.82 1.38
N PRO A 191 -10.52 15.38 0.69
CA PRO A 191 -9.86 16.14 -0.38
C PRO A 191 -10.83 16.63 -1.44
N ALA A 192 -10.80 17.93 -1.73
CA ALA A 192 -11.74 18.59 -2.62
C ALA A 192 -11.09 19.57 -3.61
N LYS A 193 -9.83 19.95 -3.39
CA LYS A 193 -9.04 20.82 -4.27
C LYS A 193 -8.18 19.99 -5.22
N PRO A 194 -7.83 20.52 -6.41
CA PRO A 194 -6.95 19.83 -7.33
C PRO A 194 -5.64 19.42 -6.69
N MET A 195 -5.06 18.28 -7.08
CA MET A 195 -3.77 17.79 -6.58
C MET A 195 -2.86 17.40 -7.73
N ALA A 196 -1.56 17.64 -7.59
CA ALA A 196 -0.55 17.03 -8.44
C ALA A 196 -0.10 15.70 -7.83
N LEU A 197 0.35 14.76 -8.66
CA LEU A 197 1.06 13.56 -8.23
C LEU A 197 2.51 13.92 -7.93
N TYR A 198 3.06 13.33 -6.87
CA TYR A 198 4.45 13.44 -6.46
C TYR A 198 5.01 12.03 -6.23
N ALA A 199 6.28 11.85 -6.56
CA ALA A 199 7.06 10.74 -6.03
C ALA A 199 8.44 11.22 -5.58
N THR A 200 8.85 10.82 -4.38
CA THR A 200 10.08 11.29 -3.76
C THR A 200 10.82 10.18 -3.03
N ILE A 201 12.14 10.32 -2.93
CA ILE A 201 12.98 9.52 -2.02
C ILE A 201 13.80 10.46 -1.12
N TRP A 202 13.74 10.25 0.18
CA TRP A 202 14.37 11.16 1.15
C TRP A 202 14.75 10.48 2.47
N ASP A 203 15.58 11.17 3.25
CA ASP A 203 16.07 10.73 4.56
C ASP A 203 15.14 11.21 5.69
N ALA A 204 14.40 10.26 6.23
CA ALA A 204 13.47 10.41 7.34
C ALA A 204 14.01 9.72 8.61
N SER A 205 15.33 9.74 8.82
CA SER A 205 16.04 9.04 9.90
C SER A 205 15.48 9.27 11.30
N ASP A 206 14.81 10.40 11.53
CA ASP A 206 14.28 10.74 12.85
C ASP A 206 13.01 9.97 13.23
N TRP A 207 12.34 9.32 12.27
CA TRP A 207 11.08 8.61 12.56
C TRP A 207 10.84 7.33 11.76
N ALA A 208 11.33 7.23 10.52
CA ALA A 208 10.87 6.21 9.56
C ALA A 208 11.06 4.77 10.05
N THR A 209 12.23 4.42 10.59
CA THR A 209 12.55 3.05 10.97
C THR A 209 12.57 2.87 12.48
N SER A 210 11.56 2.18 12.98
CA SER A 210 11.38 1.90 14.42
C SER A 210 11.35 3.17 15.28
N GLY A 211 10.68 4.22 14.79
CA GLY A 211 10.57 5.51 15.48
C GLY A 211 11.91 6.24 15.58
N GLY A 212 12.74 6.15 14.54
CA GLY A 212 14.04 6.82 14.45
C GLY A 212 15.22 6.09 15.09
N LYS A 213 15.01 4.88 15.63
CA LYS A 213 16.08 4.08 16.24
C LYS A 213 17.18 3.69 15.24
N TYR A 214 16.80 3.40 13.99
CA TYR A 214 17.74 3.05 12.93
C TYR A 214 17.71 4.12 11.85
N LYS A 215 18.87 4.72 11.59
CA LYS A 215 19.04 5.85 10.66
C LYS A 215 19.55 5.39 9.30
N ALA A 216 19.47 6.28 8.32
CA ALA A 216 20.13 6.14 7.03
C ALA A 216 21.62 5.93 7.23
N ASN A 217 22.17 4.96 6.50
CA ASN A 217 23.59 4.68 6.50
C ASN A 217 24.10 4.82 5.06
N TYR A 218 24.66 5.98 4.74
CA TYR A 218 25.12 6.33 3.40
C TYR A 218 26.30 5.50 2.89
N LYS A 219 26.84 4.55 3.68
CA LYS A 219 27.71 3.49 3.15
C LYS A 219 26.97 2.54 2.18
N PHE A 220 25.64 2.50 2.26
CA PHE A 220 24.77 1.74 1.36
C PHE A 220 24.17 2.61 0.24
N ALA A 221 24.58 3.88 0.14
CA ALA A 221 24.13 4.77 -0.92
C ALA A 221 24.78 4.40 -2.29
N PRO A 222 24.13 4.74 -3.42
CA PRO A 222 22.82 5.39 -3.49
C PRO A 222 21.67 4.42 -3.17
N PHE A 223 20.72 4.87 -2.36
CA PHE A 223 19.44 4.17 -2.24
C PHE A 223 18.63 4.48 -3.49
N THR A 224 18.15 3.45 -4.20
CA THR A 224 17.50 3.62 -5.50
C THR A 224 16.08 3.09 -5.45
N ALA A 225 15.10 3.95 -5.74
CA ALA A 225 13.72 3.57 -6.04
C ALA A 225 13.50 3.67 -7.56
N GLU A 226 12.85 2.67 -8.15
CA GLU A 226 12.62 2.61 -9.59
C GLU A 226 11.12 2.66 -9.87
N PHE A 227 10.72 3.46 -10.84
CA PHE A 227 9.33 3.66 -11.25
C PHE A 227 9.20 3.46 -12.76
N LYS A 228 8.10 2.85 -13.20
CA LYS A 228 7.76 2.68 -14.62
C LYS A 228 6.25 2.52 -14.81
N SER A 229 5.80 2.48 -16.06
CA SER A 229 4.40 2.20 -16.41
C SER A 229 3.42 3.15 -15.72
N PHE A 230 3.68 4.46 -15.85
CA PHE A 230 2.86 5.54 -15.31
C PHE A 230 1.50 5.58 -16.00
N SER A 231 0.43 5.72 -15.22
CA SER A 231 -0.92 5.94 -15.72
C SER A 231 -1.55 7.05 -14.88
N LEU A 232 -1.90 8.15 -15.52
CA LEU A 232 -2.54 9.29 -14.90
C LEU A 232 -3.81 9.60 -15.69
N ASP A 233 -4.97 9.38 -15.07
CA ASP A 233 -6.27 9.71 -15.63
C ASP A 233 -6.94 10.72 -14.70
N GLY A 234 -7.52 11.79 -15.24
CA GLY A 234 -8.18 12.80 -14.42
C GLY A 234 -8.43 14.09 -15.18
N CYS A 235 -9.17 15.00 -14.55
CA CYS A 235 -9.43 16.32 -15.12
C CYS A 235 -8.26 17.25 -14.84
N SER A 236 -7.41 17.48 -15.83
CA SER A 236 -6.32 18.45 -15.73
C SER A 236 -6.88 19.85 -15.52
N VAL A 237 -6.38 20.55 -14.50
CA VAL A 237 -6.79 21.92 -14.15
C VAL A 237 -5.58 22.77 -13.82
N ASP A 238 -5.67 24.04 -14.19
CA ASP A 238 -4.71 25.07 -13.80
C ASP A 238 -5.25 25.79 -12.57
N PRO A 239 -4.58 25.73 -11.40
CA PRO A 239 -5.07 26.35 -10.18
C PRO A 239 -5.14 27.89 -10.26
N ILE A 240 -4.49 28.50 -11.25
CA ILE A 240 -4.46 29.96 -11.46
C ILE A 240 -5.59 30.39 -12.41
N GLN A 241 -6.17 29.47 -13.19
CA GLN A 241 -7.25 29.82 -14.12
C GLN A 241 -8.52 30.20 -13.37
N GLU A 242 -8.97 31.44 -13.59
CA GLU A 242 -10.21 31.99 -13.04
C GLU A 242 -11.48 31.42 -13.69
N VAL A 243 -11.34 30.66 -14.77
CA VAL A 243 -12.46 30.04 -15.50
C VAL A 243 -12.77 28.67 -14.89
N PRO A 244 -14.02 28.40 -14.47
CA PRO A 244 -14.39 27.08 -13.95
C PRO A 244 -14.13 25.98 -15.00
N THR A 245 -13.23 25.05 -14.71
CA THR A 245 -13.11 23.81 -15.50
C THR A 245 -14.21 22.85 -15.10
N TYR A 246 -15.05 22.43 -16.05
CA TYR A 246 -16.07 21.42 -15.83
C TYR A 246 -15.45 20.03 -15.96
N CYS A 247 -15.31 19.34 -14.84
CA CYS A 247 -14.65 18.03 -14.76
C CYS A 247 -15.62 16.83 -14.73
N SER A 248 -16.91 17.05 -15.03
CA SER A 248 -17.94 16.00 -14.97
C SER A 248 -17.58 14.78 -15.80
N ASP A 249 -17.17 14.99 -17.05
CA ASP A 249 -16.91 13.90 -18.00
C ASP A 249 -15.69 13.06 -17.57
N SER A 250 -14.68 13.70 -16.97
CA SER A 250 -13.52 13.01 -16.40
C SER A 250 -13.90 12.19 -15.17
N VAL A 251 -14.79 12.71 -14.32
CA VAL A 251 -15.32 11.97 -13.17
C VAL A 251 -16.12 10.76 -13.64
N ASP A 252 -17.04 10.94 -14.60
CA ASP A 252 -17.83 9.84 -15.18
C ASP A 252 -16.92 8.78 -15.81
N PHE A 253 -15.88 9.20 -16.53
CA PHE A 253 -14.87 8.30 -17.07
C PHE A 253 -14.17 7.50 -15.96
N LEU A 254 -13.64 8.17 -14.93
CA LEU A 254 -12.97 7.53 -13.80
C LEU A 254 -13.91 6.51 -13.13
N GLU A 255 -15.15 6.90 -12.84
CA GLU A 255 -16.10 6.04 -12.14
C GLU A 255 -16.60 4.86 -12.97
N SER A 256 -16.52 4.95 -14.30
CA SER A 256 -16.83 3.84 -15.22
C SER A 256 -15.73 2.77 -15.29
N GLN A 257 -14.50 3.06 -14.82
CA GLN A 257 -13.39 2.11 -14.90
C GLN A 257 -13.47 0.99 -13.85
N ASP A 258 -12.92 -0.18 -14.17
CA ASP A 258 -12.93 -1.36 -13.30
C ASP A 258 -12.28 -1.08 -11.93
N TYR A 259 -11.20 -0.32 -11.88
CA TYR A 259 -10.50 0.07 -10.65
C TYR A 259 -11.32 0.98 -9.72
N SER A 260 -12.45 1.52 -10.20
CA SER A 260 -13.35 2.38 -9.41
C SER A 260 -14.42 1.60 -8.65
N SER A 261 -14.51 0.29 -8.85
CA SER A 261 -15.45 -0.56 -8.12
C SER A 261 -14.74 -1.75 -7.47
N ILE A 262 -15.10 -2.05 -6.22
CA ILE A 262 -14.58 -3.23 -5.50
C ILE A 262 -15.63 -4.33 -5.55
N ASN A 263 -15.42 -5.31 -6.43
CA ASN A 263 -16.27 -6.48 -6.54
C ASN A 263 -16.14 -7.41 -5.31
N SER A 264 -16.99 -8.43 -5.22
CA SER A 264 -17.03 -9.34 -4.05
C SER A 264 -15.70 -10.08 -3.80
N HIS A 265 -14.99 -10.48 -4.87
CA HIS A 265 -13.70 -11.15 -4.79
C HIS A 265 -12.60 -10.22 -4.28
N GLN A 266 -12.52 -9.00 -4.84
CA GLN A 266 -11.61 -7.95 -4.41
C GLN A 266 -11.90 -7.52 -2.96
N ARG A 267 -13.17 -7.39 -2.57
CA ARG A 267 -13.56 -7.10 -1.18
C ARG A 267 -13.11 -8.19 -0.22
N ALA A 268 -13.21 -9.45 -0.63
CA ALA A 268 -12.67 -10.57 0.15
C ALA A 268 -11.14 -10.55 0.22
N ALA A 269 -10.46 -10.17 -0.87
CA ALA A 269 -9.01 -10.00 -0.89
C ALA A 269 -8.56 -8.87 0.04
N MET A 270 -9.23 -7.71 0.01
CA MET A 270 -9.00 -6.60 0.93
C MET A 270 -9.14 -7.03 2.39
N ARG A 271 -10.23 -7.75 2.74
CA ARG A 271 -10.40 -8.28 4.10
C ARG A 271 -9.25 -9.20 4.52
N ARG A 272 -8.84 -10.14 3.65
CA ARG A 272 -7.70 -11.04 3.94
C ARG A 272 -6.39 -10.26 4.11
N PHE A 273 -6.15 -9.26 3.25
CA PHE A 273 -4.99 -8.40 3.34
C PHE A 273 -4.97 -7.65 4.69
N ARG A 274 -6.04 -6.94 5.03
CA ARG A 274 -6.16 -6.17 6.29
C ARG A 274 -6.01 -7.06 7.53
N GLN A 275 -6.61 -8.25 7.51
CA GLN A 275 -6.50 -9.23 8.60
C GLN A 275 -5.07 -9.74 8.81
N ARG A 276 -4.25 -9.82 7.76
CA ARG A 276 -2.91 -10.41 7.86
C ARG A 276 -1.80 -9.37 8.01
N PHE A 277 -1.92 -8.25 7.31
CA PHE A 277 -0.80 -7.34 7.08
C PHE A 277 -0.98 -5.95 7.71
N MET A 278 -2.20 -5.51 8.00
CA MET A 278 -2.43 -4.25 8.72
C MET A 278 -2.01 -4.38 10.18
N TYR A 279 -1.11 -3.51 10.64
CA TYR A 279 -0.60 -3.52 12.01
C TYR A 279 -0.90 -2.23 12.79
N TYR A 280 -1.40 -1.20 12.11
CA TYR A 280 -1.96 0.00 12.74
C TYR A 280 -3.12 0.53 11.90
N SER A 281 -4.16 1.02 12.56
CA SER A 281 -5.21 1.84 11.94
C SER A 281 -5.74 2.85 12.95
N TYR A 282 -5.79 4.11 12.52
CA TYR A 282 -6.28 5.22 13.32
C TYR A 282 -7.74 5.06 13.78
N CYS A 283 -8.58 4.33 13.02
CA CYS A 283 -9.98 4.08 13.37
C CYS A 283 -10.17 3.31 14.68
N TYR A 284 -9.12 2.64 15.17
CA TYR A 284 -9.12 1.91 16.43
C TYR A 284 -8.17 2.53 17.47
N ASP A 285 -7.58 3.70 17.20
CA ASP A 285 -6.72 4.41 18.15
C ASP A 285 -7.57 5.36 19.01
N THR A 286 -8.21 4.81 20.05
CA THR A 286 -9.04 5.58 20.99
C THR A 286 -8.24 6.46 21.94
N VAL A 287 -6.92 6.25 22.02
CA VAL A 287 -6.01 7.17 22.73
C VAL A 287 -5.86 8.46 21.94
N ARG A 288 -5.77 8.38 20.61
CA ARG A 288 -5.69 9.56 19.74
C ARG A 288 -7.06 10.16 19.43
N TYR A 289 -8.05 9.33 19.15
CA TYR A 289 -9.40 9.72 18.77
C TYR A 289 -10.40 9.03 19.71
N PRO A 290 -10.82 9.69 20.82
CA PRO A 290 -11.74 9.08 21.79
C PRO A 290 -12.99 8.47 21.16
N GLU A 291 -13.50 9.11 20.10
CA GLU A 291 -14.52 8.57 19.21
C GLU A 291 -13.95 8.36 17.79
N PRO A 292 -14.31 7.26 17.10
CA PRO A 292 -13.90 7.03 15.72
C PRO A 292 -14.30 8.18 14.79
N LEU A 293 -13.42 8.51 13.84
CA LEU A 293 -13.73 9.53 12.83
C LEU A 293 -14.87 9.07 11.90
N PRO A 294 -15.62 9.99 11.27
CA PRO A 294 -16.90 9.68 10.61
C PRO A 294 -16.81 8.65 9.48
N GLU A 295 -15.67 8.56 8.80
CA GLU A 295 -15.44 7.60 7.72
C GLU A 295 -15.08 6.18 8.19
N CYS A 296 -14.85 5.99 9.49
CA CYS A 296 -14.39 4.72 10.03
C CYS A 296 -15.49 3.66 10.03
N VAL A 297 -15.23 2.53 9.36
CA VAL A 297 -16.06 1.33 9.44
C VAL A 297 -15.49 0.38 10.50
N ILE A 298 -16.10 0.37 11.68
CA ILE A 298 -15.63 -0.44 12.82
C ILE A 298 -16.02 -1.91 12.66
N ILE A 299 -15.02 -2.76 12.41
CA ILE A 299 -15.21 -4.22 12.38
C ILE A 299 -14.92 -4.79 13.78
N PRO A 300 -15.86 -5.51 14.44
CA PRO A 300 -15.66 -6.02 15.80
C PRO A 300 -14.38 -6.84 15.98
N ALA A 301 -14.09 -7.75 15.05
CA ALA A 301 -12.88 -8.58 15.10
C ALA A 301 -11.57 -7.77 14.94
N GLU A 302 -11.60 -6.64 14.23
CA GLU A 302 -10.44 -5.74 14.14
C GLU A 302 -10.31 -4.89 15.41
N LYS A 303 -11.42 -4.40 15.97
CA LYS A 303 -11.45 -3.66 17.24
C LYS A 303 -10.82 -4.48 18.37
N ASP A 304 -11.19 -5.76 18.51
CA ASP A 304 -10.61 -6.67 19.49
C ASP A 304 -9.09 -6.88 19.29
N ARG A 305 -8.64 -6.82 18.04
CA ARG A 305 -7.26 -7.03 17.64
C ARG A 305 -6.37 -5.82 17.92
N PHE A 306 -6.85 -4.60 17.67
CA PHE A 306 -6.10 -3.34 17.79
C PHE A 306 -6.25 -2.66 19.16
N LYS A 307 -7.31 -2.98 19.90
CA LYS A 307 -7.60 -2.42 21.24
C LYS A 307 -7.65 -0.88 21.17
N GLU A 308 -7.17 -0.20 22.20
CA GLU A 308 -7.29 1.26 22.36
C GLU A 308 -6.19 2.05 21.64
N THR A 309 -5.07 1.42 21.27
CA THR A 309 -3.90 2.13 20.71
C THR A 309 -3.84 2.12 19.19
N GLY A 310 -4.84 1.52 18.55
CA GLY A 310 -4.84 1.25 17.10
C GLY A 310 -3.76 0.27 16.64
N ARG A 311 -2.87 -0.23 17.51
CA ARG A 311 -1.70 -1.05 17.19
C ARG A 311 -1.88 -2.50 17.62
N LEU A 312 -1.33 -3.42 16.84
CA LEU A 312 -1.17 -4.81 17.29
C LEU A 312 -0.23 -4.86 18.50
N LYS A 313 -0.55 -5.68 19.50
CA LYS A 313 0.45 -6.08 20.51
C LYS A 313 1.64 -6.70 19.77
N PHE A 314 2.85 -6.22 20.07
CA PHE A 314 4.10 -6.79 19.54
C PHE A 314 4.05 -8.33 19.68
N GLY A 315 4.09 -9.05 18.54
CA GLY A 315 4.03 -10.51 18.45
C GLY A 315 2.72 -11.14 17.95
N GLY A 316 1.69 -10.36 17.60
CA GLY A 316 0.33 -10.87 17.38
C GLY A 316 0.09 -11.89 16.25
N THR A 317 0.76 -11.78 15.09
CA THR A 317 0.51 -12.66 13.93
C THR A 317 1.67 -13.62 13.66
N GLU A 318 2.89 -13.12 13.53
CA GLU A 318 4.08 -13.97 13.28
C GLU A 318 4.37 -14.95 14.42
N ALA A 319 4.19 -14.56 15.69
CA ALA A 319 4.42 -15.50 16.80
C ALA A 319 3.30 -16.55 16.88
N ARG A 320 2.08 -16.21 16.47
CA ARG A 320 0.95 -17.15 16.37
C ARG A 320 1.12 -18.12 15.20
N GLU A 321 1.51 -17.64 14.01
CA GLU A 321 1.82 -18.49 12.85
C GLU A 321 3.03 -19.39 13.14
N ARG A 322 4.11 -18.88 13.75
CA ARG A 322 5.25 -19.70 14.21
C ARG A 322 4.82 -20.77 15.20
N ARG A 323 3.98 -20.44 16.20
CA ARG A 323 3.45 -21.42 17.16
C ARG A 323 2.58 -22.48 16.48
N ARG A 324 1.80 -22.11 15.46
CA ARG A 324 0.92 -23.03 14.74
C ARG A 324 1.70 -24.01 13.87
N ASN A 325 2.71 -23.53 13.15
CA ASN A 325 3.61 -24.38 12.36
C ASN A 325 4.47 -25.30 13.25
N HIS A 326 4.92 -24.81 14.41
CA HIS A 326 5.66 -25.64 15.35
C HIS A 326 4.79 -26.73 16.01
N ARG A 327 3.47 -26.50 16.12
CA ARG A 327 2.51 -27.50 16.63
C ARG A 327 2.13 -28.55 15.59
N GLN A 328 2.19 -28.23 14.30
CA GLN A 328 2.00 -29.18 13.19
C GLN A 328 3.24 -30.03 12.89
N GLN A 329 4.44 -29.61 13.32
CA GLN A 329 5.69 -30.34 13.12
C GLN A 329 6.16 -31.17 14.33
N ARG A 330 5.40 -31.21 15.42
CA ARG A 330 5.72 -32.12 16.54
C ARG A 330 5.33 -33.56 16.16
N PRO A 331 6.26 -34.52 16.14
CA PRO A 331 5.90 -35.92 16.05
C PRO A 331 5.04 -36.26 17.26
N VAL A 332 3.89 -36.89 17.02
CA VAL A 332 3.13 -37.56 18.08
C VAL A 332 4.01 -38.73 18.52
N ILE A 333 4.63 -38.62 19.69
CA ILE A 333 5.26 -39.76 20.33
C ILE A 333 4.10 -40.60 20.87
N GLU A 334 3.75 -41.65 20.15
CA GLU A 334 2.89 -42.72 20.63
C GLU A 334 3.62 -43.38 21.80
N SER A 335 3.06 -43.26 23.01
CA SER A 335 3.55 -43.94 24.19
C SER A 335 3.16 -45.41 24.11
N ASP A 336 4.16 -46.27 23.96
CA ASP A 336 4.05 -47.73 24.00
C ASP A 336 3.59 -48.19 25.39
N PRO A 337 2.47 -48.92 25.53
CA PRO A 337 1.96 -49.35 26.82
C PRO A 337 2.52 -50.73 27.20
N ASP A 338 3.84 -50.86 27.37
CA ASP A 338 4.39 -52.08 27.96
C ASP A 338 5.77 -51.89 28.64
N GLU A 339 5.84 -50.99 29.62
CA GLU A 339 6.96 -51.00 30.57
C GLU A 339 6.47 -50.71 31.99
N ARG A 340 5.85 -51.73 32.59
CA ARG A 340 5.68 -51.79 34.04
C ARG A 340 5.99 -53.20 34.53
N LYS A 341 7.27 -53.57 34.47
CA LYS A 341 7.87 -54.63 35.29
C LYS A 341 9.40 -54.57 35.24
N LEU A 342 9.97 -54.24 36.40
CA LEU A 342 11.25 -54.68 36.98
C LEU A 342 12.21 -53.53 37.34
N LEU A 343 12.36 -53.41 38.66
CA LEU A 343 13.38 -52.75 39.49
C LEU A 343 13.29 -51.23 39.65
#